data_AF-A0AAV5EPK5-F1
#
_entry.id   AF-A0AAV5EPK5-F1
#
_cell.length_a   1.000
_cell.length_b   1.000
_cell.length_c   1.000
_cell.angle_alpha   90.00
_cell.angle_beta   90.00
_cell.angle_gamma   90.00
#
_symmetry.space_group_name_H-M   'P 1'
#
loop_
_entity.id
_entity.type
_entity.pdbx_description
1 polymer ?
#
loop_
_entity_poly.entity_id
_entity_poly.type
_entity_poly.pdbx_seq_one_letter_code
_entity_poly.pdbx_strand_id
1 'polypeptide(L)'
;MLQEVEDYFAKWGVQGTINLGQQFGHLIMLMTGRCLLGKEVRESMLDEFFTLYHEMADNGTHLFSMLYPYAPTFANYRRNRARNKLSEMLVEIVRLRRRSNQVEKDVLQSLIDSKYKDGRPTTESEITGLMIALIMAAKQSCSATITWTGVRFLTNPRWLALAIEEQKEIINKKGNYIDYNTLLEMDNLHRCIKETLRMHPRHQC
;
A
#
# COMPACT_ATOMS: atom_id res chain seq x y z
N MET A 1 7.74 -0.17 9.17
CA MET A 1 7.80 -0.42 7.72
C MET A 1 8.89 -1.43 7.40
N LEU A 2 10.17 -1.17 7.74
CA LEU A 2 11.28 -2.12 7.53
C LEU A 2 11.01 -3.52 8.09
N GLN A 3 10.55 -3.60 9.34
CA GLN A 3 10.19 -4.87 9.97
C GLN A 3 9.16 -5.69 9.18
N GLU A 4 8.19 -5.09 8.47
CA GLU A 4 7.25 -5.86 7.64
C GLU A 4 7.96 -6.50 6.44
N VAL A 5 8.96 -5.81 5.89
CA VAL A 5 9.77 -6.30 4.77
C VAL A 5 10.66 -7.44 5.25
N GLU A 6 11.30 -7.28 6.41
CA GLU A 6 12.12 -8.31 7.05
C GLU A 6 11.28 -9.54 7.40
N ASP A 7 10.14 -9.38 8.08
CA ASP A 7 9.24 -10.47 8.47
C ASP A 7 8.66 -11.21 7.24
N TYR A 8 8.42 -10.49 6.14
CA TYR A 8 7.93 -11.08 4.90
C TYR A 8 9.01 -11.94 4.21
N PHE A 9 10.21 -11.38 4.03
CA PHE A 9 11.30 -12.09 3.38
C PHE A 9 11.98 -13.14 4.28
N ALA A 10 11.84 -13.07 5.60
CA ALA A 10 12.29 -14.11 6.52
C ALA A 10 11.58 -15.46 6.29
N LYS A 11 10.39 -15.45 5.68
CA LYS A 11 9.64 -16.65 5.30
C LYS A 11 10.15 -17.30 4.02
N TRP A 12 11.03 -16.61 3.27
CA TRP A 12 11.58 -17.15 2.04
C TRP A 12 12.68 -18.19 2.33
N GLY A 13 12.71 -19.24 1.52
CA GLY A 13 13.83 -20.19 1.51
C GLY A 13 15.06 -19.61 0.83
N VAL A 14 16.15 -20.37 0.84
CA VAL A 14 17.45 -19.95 0.26
C VAL A 14 17.37 -19.73 -1.27
N GLN A 15 16.53 -20.49 -1.98
CA GLN A 15 16.34 -20.41 -3.42
C GLN A 15 14.93 -20.83 -3.84
N GLY A 16 14.43 -20.30 -4.96
CA GLY A 16 13.12 -20.64 -5.49
C GLY A 16 12.73 -19.83 -6.73
N THR A 17 11.57 -20.16 -7.30
CA THR A 17 10.94 -19.39 -8.39
C THR A 17 9.69 -18.71 -7.86
N ILE A 18 9.56 -17.42 -8.12
CA ILE A 18 8.45 -16.59 -7.61
C ILE A 18 7.88 -15.70 -8.71
N ASN A 19 6.62 -15.31 -8.55
CA ASN A 19 6.04 -14.23 -9.34
C ASN A 19 6.27 -12.88 -8.63
N LEU A 20 7.20 -12.07 -9.13
CA LEU A 20 7.56 -10.77 -8.53
C LEU A 20 6.36 -9.83 -8.38
N GLY A 21 5.46 -9.80 -9.38
CA GLY A 21 4.26 -8.97 -9.34
C GLY A 21 3.33 -9.34 -8.17
N GLN A 22 3.09 -10.63 -8.00
CA GLN A 22 2.26 -11.15 -6.91
C GLN A 22 2.90 -10.94 -5.54
N GLN A 23 4.20 -11.23 -5.39
CA GLN A 23 4.90 -11.10 -4.11
C GLN A 23 4.96 -9.63 -3.66
N PHE A 24 5.35 -8.73 -4.55
CA PHE A 24 5.39 -7.30 -4.22
C PHE A 24 3.99 -6.72 -4.02
N GLY A 25 2.98 -7.18 -4.77
CA GLY A 25 1.60 -6.78 -4.55
C GLY A 25 1.07 -7.15 -3.17
N HIS A 26 1.50 -8.28 -2.62
CA HIS A 26 1.20 -8.70 -1.25
C HIS A 26 2.00 -7.90 -0.22
N LEU A 27 3.32 -7.74 -0.42
CA LEU A 27 4.17 -6.96 0.47
C LEU A 27 3.70 -5.50 0.62
N ILE A 28 3.38 -4.83 -0.50
CA ILE A 28 2.84 -3.47 -0.49
C ILE A 28 1.51 -3.41 0.27
N MET A 29 0.69 -4.45 0.18
CA MET A 29 -0.56 -4.53 0.93
C MET A 29 -0.31 -4.51 2.45
N LEU A 30 0.62 -5.34 2.92
CA LEU A 30 1.02 -5.42 4.33
C LEU A 30 1.56 -4.08 4.84
N MET A 31 2.47 -3.48 4.07
CA MET A 31 3.03 -2.16 4.38
C MET A 31 1.95 -1.07 4.42
N THR A 32 1.01 -1.10 3.46
CA THR A 32 -0.10 -0.14 3.40
C THR A 32 -1.02 -0.29 4.60
N GLY A 33 -1.30 -1.52 5.02
CA GLY A 33 -2.05 -1.81 6.24
C GLY A 33 -1.39 -1.15 7.46
N ARG A 34 -0.09 -1.36 7.65
CA ARG A 34 0.63 -0.76 8.79
C ARG A 34 0.69 0.77 8.74
N CYS A 35 0.89 1.35 7.55
CA CYS A 35 1.13 2.79 7.41
C CYS A 35 -0.16 3.62 7.35
N LEU A 36 -1.23 3.10 6.75
CA LEU A 36 -2.47 3.84 6.56
C LEU A 36 -3.56 3.43 7.56
N LEU A 37 -3.75 2.12 7.78
CA LEU A 37 -4.91 1.58 8.48
C LEU A 37 -4.76 1.52 10.01
N GLY A 38 -3.54 1.67 10.53
CA GLY A 38 -3.27 1.61 11.97
C GLY A 38 -3.05 0.18 12.48
N LYS A 39 -2.79 0.05 13.80
CA LYS A 39 -2.50 -1.24 14.43
C LYS A 39 -3.74 -2.14 14.53
N GLU A 40 -4.91 -1.54 14.67
CA GLU A 40 -6.18 -2.20 14.94
C GLU A 40 -6.64 -3.06 13.76
N VAL A 41 -6.62 -2.49 12.55
CA VAL A 41 -6.90 -3.26 11.31
C VAL A 41 -5.88 -4.37 11.12
N ARG A 42 -4.61 -4.09 11.42
CA ARG A 42 -3.52 -5.04 11.23
C ARG A 42 -3.64 -6.27 12.13
N GLU A 43 -3.94 -6.07 13.41
CA GLU A 43 -3.88 -7.14 14.41
C GLU A 43 -5.16 -7.98 14.44
N SER A 44 -6.31 -7.42 14.06
CA SER A 44 -7.60 -8.08 14.23
C SER A 44 -8.27 -8.53 12.93
N MET A 45 -8.00 -7.87 11.80
CA MET A 45 -8.88 -7.97 10.62
C MET A 45 -8.17 -7.89 9.27
N LEU A 46 -6.84 -7.99 9.24
CA LEU A 46 -6.05 -7.69 8.06
C LEU A 46 -6.34 -8.62 6.86
N ASP A 47 -6.44 -9.92 7.10
CA ASP A 47 -6.68 -10.91 6.06
C ASP A 47 -8.09 -10.78 5.45
N GLU A 48 -9.10 -10.55 6.30
CA GLU A 48 -10.47 -10.31 5.85
C GLU A 48 -10.57 -9.00 5.07
N PHE A 49 -9.95 -7.93 5.58
CA PHE A 49 -9.89 -6.64 4.90
C PHE A 49 -9.24 -6.76 3.52
N PHE A 50 -8.15 -7.51 3.41
CA PHE A 50 -7.49 -7.73 2.12
C PHE A 50 -8.31 -8.57 1.17
N THR A 51 -9.02 -9.58 1.66
CA THR A 51 -9.90 -10.41 0.82
C THR A 51 -11.02 -9.57 0.24
N LEU A 52 -11.70 -8.79 1.08
CA LEU A 52 -12.77 -7.88 0.65
C LEU A 52 -12.24 -6.79 -0.28
N TYR A 53 -11.04 -6.26 -0.02
CA TYR A 53 -10.41 -5.29 -0.90
C TYR A 53 -10.14 -5.87 -2.29
N HIS A 54 -9.57 -7.07 -2.40
CA HIS A 54 -9.31 -7.70 -3.71
C HIS A 54 -10.63 -7.94 -4.44
N GLU A 55 -11.66 -8.44 -3.75
CA GLU A 55 -12.99 -8.60 -4.33
C GLU A 55 -13.57 -7.27 -4.84
N MET A 56 -13.41 -6.18 -4.09
CA MET A 56 -13.86 -4.86 -4.51
C MET A 56 -13.07 -4.34 -5.73
N ALA A 57 -11.74 -4.47 -5.72
CA ALA A 57 -10.87 -3.97 -6.76
C ALA A 57 -11.03 -4.73 -8.08
N ASP A 58 -11.05 -6.06 -8.04
CA ASP A 58 -11.15 -6.91 -9.23
C ASP A 58 -12.50 -6.69 -9.94
N ASN A 59 -13.59 -6.71 -9.17
CA ASN A 59 -14.93 -6.49 -9.74
C ASN A 59 -15.19 -5.04 -10.17
N GLY A 60 -14.48 -4.08 -9.57
CA GLY A 60 -14.61 -2.65 -9.85
C GLY A 60 -13.81 -2.16 -11.05
N THR A 61 -12.77 -2.90 -11.45
CA THR A 61 -11.87 -2.53 -12.57
C THR A 61 -12.25 -3.18 -13.89
N HIS A 62 -13.27 -4.05 -13.93
CA HIS A 62 -13.83 -4.52 -15.19
C HIS A 62 -14.39 -3.36 -16.01
N LEU A 63 -14.06 -3.32 -17.30
CA LEU A 63 -14.47 -2.26 -18.22
C LEU A 63 -15.98 -1.99 -18.18
N PHE A 64 -16.79 -3.06 -18.15
CA PHE A 64 -18.24 -2.94 -18.04
C PHE A 64 -18.68 -2.31 -16.72
N SER A 65 -18.09 -2.70 -15.59
CA SER A 65 -18.37 -2.12 -14.27
C SER A 65 -17.95 -0.64 -14.18
N MET A 66 -16.91 -0.24 -14.92
CA MET A 66 -16.48 1.17 -15.01
C MET A 66 -17.45 2.03 -15.82
N LEU A 67 -17.92 1.52 -16.97
CA LEU A 67 -18.87 2.24 -17.83
C LEU A 67 -20.29 2.24 -17.26
N TYR A 68 -20.70 1.14 -16.63
CA TYR A 68 -22.05 0.93 -16.10
C TYR A 68 -22.00 0.53 -14.61
N PRO A 69 -21.56 1.44 -13.71
CA PRO A 69 -21.34 1.13 -12.30
C PRO A 69 -22.62 0.82 -11.51
N TYR A 70 -23.78 1.17 -12.06
CA TYR A 70 -25.10 0.94 -11.48
C TYR A 70 -25.88 -0.19 -12.17
N ALA A 71 -25.32 -0.82 -13.20
CA ALA A 71 -25.97 -1.95 -13.84
C ALA A 71 -26.08 -3.13 -12.86
N PRO A 72 -27.20 -3.87 -12.83
CA PRO A 72 -27.43 -4.98 -11.91
C PRO A 72 -26.69 -6.25 -12.37
N THR A 73 -25.35 -6.18 -12.46
CA THR A 73 -24.51 -7.33 -12.76
C THR A 73 -24.02 -8.00 -11.49
N PHE A 74 -23.71 -9.30 -11.58
CA PHE A 74 -23.09 -10.02 -10.46
C PHE A 74 -21.77 -9.35 -10.00
N ALA A 75 -20.97 -8.84 -10.93
CA ALA A 75 -19.74 -8.12 -10.60
C ALA A 75 -20.02 -6.85 -9.78
N ASN A 76 -20.97 -6.00 -10.21
CA ASN A 76 -21.33 -4.79 -9.47
C ASN A 76 -21.93 -5.11 -8.10
N TYR A 77 -22.73 -6.19 -7.99
CA TYR A 77 -23.25 -6.66 -6.71
C TYR A 77 -22.12 -7.07 -5.76
N ARG A 78 -21.17 -7.90 -6.23
CA ARG A 78 -20.00 -8.32 -5.44
C ARG A 78 -19.14 -7.13 -5.02
N ARG A 79 -18.86 -6.21 -5.94
CA ARG A 79 -18.14 -4.96 -5.66
C ARG A 79 -18.82 -4.15 -4.56
N ASN A 80 -20.13 -3.91 -4.68
CA ASN A 80 -20.88 -3.09 -3.72
C ASN A 80 -20.96 -3.78 -2.36
N ARG A 81 -21.16 -5.10 -2.32
CA ARG A 81 -21.15 -5.89 -1.07
C ARG A 81 -19.79 -5.79 -0.37
N ALA A 82 -18.70 -5.98 -1.10
CA ALA A 82 -17.35 -5.88 -0.57
C ALA A 82 -17.04 -4.47 -0.05
N ARG A 83 -17.42 -3.42 -0.81
CA ARG A 83 -17.30 -2.02 -0.41
C ARG A 83 -18.06 -1.74 0.89
N ASN A 84 -19.31 -2.20 1.02
CA ASN A 84 -20.12 -1.96 2.21
C ASN A 84 -19.49 -2.60 3.45
N LYS A 85 -19.04 -3.85 3.34
CA LYS A 85 -18.34 -4.53 4.43
C LYS A 85 -17.04 -3.83 4.84
N LEU A 86 -16.22 -3.40 3.87
CA LEU A 86 -15.01 -2.62 4.16
C LEU A 86 -15.34 -1.31 4.89
N SER A 87 -16.39 -0.61 4.44
CA SER A 87 -16.86 0.60 5.10
C SER A 87 -17.34 0.31 6.52
N GLU A 88 -18.10 -0.76 6.76
CA GLU A 88 -18.56 -1.15 8.10
C GLU A 88 -17.39 -1.40 9.06
N MET A 89 -16.39 -2.19 8.63
CA MET A 89 -15.18 -2.46 9.43
C MET A 89 -14.45 -1.16 9.78
N LEU A 90 -14.21 -0.29 8.80
CA LEU A 90 -13.51 0.98 9.03
C LEU A 90 -14.30 1.93 9.93
N VAL A 91 -15.63 1.98 9.81
CA VAL A 91 -16.50 2.77 10.68
C VAL A 91 -16.38 2.27 12.13
N GLU A 92 -16.36 0.96 12.34
CA GLU A 92 -16.19 0.38 13.68
C GLU A 92 -14.87 0.84 14.31
N ILE A 93 -13.78 0.80 13.57
CA ILE A 93 -12.46 1.25 14.04
C ILE A 93 -12.44 2.75 14.35
N VAL A 94 -13.03 3.58 13.48
CA VAL A 94 -13.16 5.03 13.73
C VAL A 94 -13.93 5.28 15.04
N ARG A 95 -15.01 4.54 15.29
CA ARG A 95 -15.80 4.66 16.52
C ARG A 95 -15.05 4.16 17.75
N LEU A 96 -14.29 3.07 17.64
CA LEU A 96 -13.46 2.55 18.72
C LEU A 96 -12.40 3.58 19.12
N ARG A 97 -11.70 4.19 18.16
CA ARG A 97 -10.70 5.24 18.43
C ARG A 97 -11.29 6.48 19.09
N ARG A 98 -12.46 6.93 18.61
CA ARG A 98 -13.19 8.06 19.22
C ARG A 98 -13.57 7.79 20.67
N ARG A 99 -13.76 6.52 21.07
CA ARG A 99 -14.10 6.12 22.44
C ARG A 99 -12.89 5.87 23.33
N SER A 100 -11.81 5.32 22.77
CA SER A 100 -10.62 4.93 23.55
C SER A 100 -9.78 6.12 24.01
N ASN A 101 -10.01 7.32 23.46
CA ASN A 101 -9.24 8.54 23.72
C ASN A 101 -7.72 8.36 23.49
N GLN A 102 -7.32 7.31 22.75
CA GLN A 102 -5.95 7.05 22.35
C GLN A 102 -5.67 7.78 21.04
N VAL A 103 -4.73 8.72 21.08
CA VAL A 103 -4.31 9.49 19.91
C VAL A 103 -3.07 8.84 19.32
N GLU A 104 -3.26 8.09 18.24
CA GLU A 104 -2.17 7.52 17.44
C GLU A 104 -1.74 8.53 16.36
N LYS A 105 -0.44 8.66 16.09
CA LYS A 105 0.05 9.56 15.05
C LYS A 105 0.05 8.85 13.68
N ASP A 106 -1.13 8.73 13.08
CA ASP A 106 -1.30 8.11 11.76
C ASP A 106 -2.28 8.86 10.84
N VAL A 107 -2.42 8.35 9.60
CA VAL A 107 -3.29 8.95 8.58
C VAL A 107 -4.76 8.89 8.99
N LEU A 108 -5.20 7.78 9.59
CA LEU A 108 -6.57 7.62 10.04
C LEU A 108 -6.93 8.64 11.14
N GLN A 109 -6.04 8.85 12.11
CA GLN A 109 -6.22 9.88 13.13
C GLN A 109 -6.25 11.28 12.53
N SER A 110 -5.35 11.56 11.57
CA SER A 110 -5.33 12.83 10.86
C SER A 110 -6.65 13.10 10.12
N LEU A 111 -7.29 12.07 9.56
CA LEU A 111 -8.61 12.19 8.94
C LEU A 111 -9.73 12.37 9.96
N ILE A 112 -9.66 11.70 11.12
CA ILE A 112 -10.63 11.86 12.21
C ILE A 112 -10.60 13.28 12.78
N ASP A 113 -9.41 13.85 12.95
CA ASP A 113 -9.21 15.19 13.53
C ASP A 113 -9.39 16.32 12.51
N SER A 114 -9.44 15.98 11.21
CA SER A 114 -9.61 16.94 10.14
C SER A 114 -10.97 17.63 10.17
N LYS A 115 -10.97 18.92 9.80
CA LYS A 115 -12.16 19.74 9.59
C LYS A 115 -12.09 20.44 8.24
N TYR A 116 -13.23 20.58 7.60
CA TYR A 116 -13.37 21.37 6.38
C TYR A 116 -13.24 22.87 6.70
N LYS A 117 -13.09 23.70 5.64
CA LYS A 117 -12.91 25.16 5.78
C LYS A 117 -14.09 25.86 6.46
N ASP A 118 -15.28 25.28 6.36
CA ASP A 118 -16.51 25.70 7.03
C ASP A 118 -16.58 25.27 8.51
N GLY A 119 -15.56 24.57 9.02
CA GLY A 119 -15.49 24.05 10.38
C GLY A 119 -16.20 22.71 10.58
N ARG A 120 -16.84 22.15 9.54
CA ARG A 120 -17.52 20.85 9.61
C ARG A 120 -16.50 19.73 9.84
N PRO A 121 -16.70 18.83 10.81
CA PRO A 121 -15.85 17.66 10.97
C PRO A 121 -16.08 16.66 9.82
N THR A 122 -15.03 15.92 9.48
CA THR A 122 -15.14 14.86 8.46
C THR A 122 -16.05 13.73 8.96
N THR A 123 -17.04 13.36 8.15
CA THR A 123 -18.01 12.31 8.50
C THR A 123 -17.36 10.93 8.46
N GLU A 124 -17.94 9.96 9.17
CA GLU A 124 -17.46 8.57 9.12
C GLU A 124 -17.46 8.01 7.69
N SER A 125 -18.46 8.36 6.88
CA SER A 125 -18.53 7.96 5.47
C SER A 125 -17.43 8.57 4.60
N GLU A 126 -17.07 9.83 4.84
CA GLU A 126 -15.98 10.51 4.12
C GLU A 126 -14.62 9.93 4.53
N ILE A 127 -14.40 9.69 5.82
CA ILE A 127 -13.17 9.07 6.33
C ILE A 127 -12.98 7.69 5.71
N THR A 128 -13.99 6.82 5.77
CA THR A 128 -13.89 5.46 5.21
C THR A 128 -13.70 5.47 3.70
N GLY A 129 -14.40 6.36 2.98
CA GLY A 129 -14.22 6.55 1.53
C GLY A 129 -12.81 7.00 1.16
N LEU A 130 -12.26 7.99 1.89
CA LEU A 130 -10.90 8.47 1.68
C LEU A 130 -9.86 7.40 2.00
N MET A 131 -10.05 6.63 3.07
CA MET A 131 -9.16 5.52 3.43
C MET A 131 -9.09 4.47 2.33
N ILE A 132 -10.25 4.01 1.83
CA ILE A 132 -10.30 3.04 0.73
C ILE A 132 -9.61 3.61 -0.52
N ALA A 133 -9.88 4.87 -0.87
CA ALA A 133 -9.27 5.52 -2.02
C ALA A 133 -7.74 5.64 -1.90
N LEU A 134 -7.22 6.00 -0.73
CA LEU A 134 -5.79 6.08 -0.47
C LEU A 134 -5.10 4.71 -0.62
N ILE A 135 -5.71 3.65 -0.09
CA ILE A 135 -5.18 2.29 -0.22
C ILE A 135 -5.18 1.83 -1.67
N MET A 136 -6.26 2.12 -2.43
CA MET A 136 -6.32 1.88 -3.88
C MET A 136 -5.20 2.59 -4.64
N ALA A 137 -5.04 3.88 -4.40
CA ALA A 137 -4.00 4.67 -5.05
C ALA A 137 -2.60 4.16 -4.70
N ALA A 138 -2.34 3.83 -3.43
CA ALA A 138 -1.04 3.36 -2.95
C ALA A 138 -0.68 1.98 -3.50
N LYS A 139 -1.58 0.99 -3.39
CA LYS A 139 -1.29 -0.40 -3.79
C LYS A 139 -0.93 -0.50 -5.26
N GLN A 140 -1.81 0.00 -6.14
CA GLN A 140 -1.64 -0.16 -7.58
C GLN A 140 -0.36 0.56 -8.04
N SER A 141 -0.08 1.73 -7.47
CA SER A 141 1.06 2.53 -7.89
C SER A 141 2.40 1.96 -7.44
N CYS A 142 2.51 1.62 -6.16
CA CYS A 142 3.74 1.11 -5.60
C CYS A 142 4.05 -0.29 -6.11
N SER A 143 3.04 -1.17 -6.22
CA SER A 143 3.23 -2.54 -6.72
C SER A 143 3.77 -2.56 -8.15
N ALA A 144 3.21 -1.77 -9.06
CA ALA A 144 3.70 -1.71 -10.43
C ALA A 144 5.14 -1.16 -10.49
N THR A 145 5.42 -0.10 -9.73
CA THR A 145 6.73 0.56 -9.72
C THR A 145 7.83 -0.38 -9.21
N ILE A 146 7.61 -1.07 -8.09
CA ILE A 146 8.60 -1.98 -7.51
C ILE A 146 8.81 -3.22 -8.38
N THR A 147 7.74 -3.77 -8.99
CA THR A 147 7.86 -4.88 -9.93
C THR A 147 8.71 -4.50 -11.14
N TRP A 148 8.41 -3.36 -11.77
CA TRP A 148 9.22 -2.89 -12.91
C TRP A 148 10.64 -2.54 -12.52
N THR A 149 10.86 -1.96 -11.34
CA THR A 149 12.20 -1.66 -10.83
C THR A 149 13.00 -2.96 -10.66
N GLY A 150 12.39 -4.00 -10.08
CA GLY A 150 12.98 -5.32 -9.95
C GLY A 150 13.32 -5.94 -11.31
N VAL A 151 12.40 -5.90 -12.28
CA VAL A 151 12.64 -6.37 -13.65
C VAL A 151 13.81 -5.61 -14.32
N ARG A 152 13.88 -4.28 -14.12
CA ARG A 152 14.98 -3.46 -14.66
C ARG A 152 16.32 -3.81 -14.02
N PHE A 153 16.36 -4.09 -12.73
CA PHE A 153 17.57 -4.58 -12.07
C PHE A 153 18.03 -5.94 -12.58
N LEU A 154 17.09 -6.89 -12.77
CA LEU A 154 17.41 -8.21 -13.31
C LEU A 154 17.91 -8.16 -14.77
N THR A 155 17.44 -7.19 -15.56
CA THR A 155 17.87 -6.99 -16.95
C THR A 155 19.12 -6.10 -17.08
N ASN A 156 19.51 -5.38 -16.03
CA ASN A 156 20.67 -4.50 -16.02
C ASN A 156 21.55 -4.74 -14.77
N PRO A 157 22.32 -5.85 -14.74
CA PRO A 157 23.09 -6.25 -13.56
C PRO A 157 24.09 -5.18 -13.07
N ARG A 158 24.61 -4.35 -13.98
CA ARG A 158 25.50 -3.23 -13.63
C ARG A 158 24.85 -2.27 -12.64
N TRP A 159 23.60 -1.88 -12.88
CA TRP A 159 22.89 -0.94 -12.02
C TRP A 159 22.43 -1.60 -10.71
N LEU A 160 22.11 -2.89 -10.75
CA LEU A 160 21.87 -3.66 -9.53
C LEU A 160 23.13 -3.71 -8.64
N ALA A 161 24.30 -3.97 -9.21
CA ALA A 161 25.55 -3.98 -8.47
C ALA A 161 25.85 -2.62 -7.83
N LEU A 162 25.66 -1.52 -8.57
CA LEU A 162 25.82 -0.16 -8.02
C LEU A 162 24.85 0.13 -6.86
N ALA A 163 23.59 -0.27 -7.00
CA ALA A 163 22.61 -0.11 -5.93
C ALA A 163 22.98 -0.94 -4.69
N ILE A 164 23.47 -2.17 -4.86
CA ILE A 164 23.92 -3.03 -3.75
C ILE A 164 25.16 -2.44 -3.05
N GLU A 165 26.15 -1.97 -3.81
CA GLU A 165 27.34 -1.35 -3.22
C GLU A 165 26.97 -0.07 -2.45
N GLU A 166 26.06 0.74 -2.98
CA GLU A 166 25.51 1.89 -2.25
C GLU A 166 24.88 1.47 -0.90
N GLN A 167 24.06 0.40 -0.88
CA GLN A 167 23.49 -0.09 0.38
C GLN A 167 24.58 -0.55 1.36
N LYS A 168 25.63 -1.22 0.90
CA LYS A 168 26.75 -1.66 1.75
C LYS A 168 27.51 -0.48 2.34
N GLU A 169 27.79 0.55 1.54
CA GLU A 169 28.47 1.75 2.02
C GLU A 169 27.66 2.47 3.11
N ILE A 170 26.35 2.57 2.91
CA ILE A 170 25.43 3.18 3.88
C ILE A 170 25.41 2.39 5.19
N ILE A 171 25.27 1.06 5.12
CA ILE A 171 25.27 0.18 6.29
C ILE A 171 26.62 0.26 7.03
N ASN A 172 27.74 0.33 6.31
CA ASN A 172 29.07 0.48 6.93
C ASN A 172 29.23 1.82 7.67
N LYS A 173 28.60 2.90 7.18
CA LYS A 173 28.67 4.23 7.80
C LYS A 173 27.74 4.37 9.01
N LYS A 174 26.52 3.82 8.93
CA LYS A 174 25.45 4.07 9.90
C LYS A 174 25.03 2.85 10.74
N GLY A 175 25.61 1.68 10.46
CA GLY A 175 25.20 0.41 11.04
C GLY A 175 23.90 -0.12 10.43
N ASN A 176 23.28 -1.09 11.10
CA ASN A 176 22.03 -1.73 10.64
C ASN A 176 20.76 -0.88 10.87
N TYR A 177 20.88 0.37 11.32
CA TYR A 177 19.72 1.21 11.60
C TYR A 177 19.34 2.05 10.38
N ILE A 178 18.27 1.65 9.69
CA ILE A 178 17.72 2.39 8.53
C ILE A 178 16.67 3.38 9.04
N ASP A 179 17.05 4.65 9.14
CA ASP A 179 16.14 5.77 9.41
C ASP A 179 15.70 6.47 8.13
N TYR A 180 14.84 7.49 8.26
CA TYR A 180 14.38 8.27 7.11
C TYR A 180 15.53 9.00 6.39
N ASN A 181 16.52 9.51 7.12
CA ASN A 181 17.65 10.23 6.53
C ASN A 181 18.56 9.30 5.72
N THR A 182 18.72 8.07 6.16
CA THR A 182 19.43 7.00 5.46
C THR A 182 18.79 6.70 4.11
N LEU A 183 17.46 6.71 4.01
CA LEU A 183 16.77 6.54 2.73
C LEU A 183 17.04 7.70 1.75
N LEU A 184 17.24 8.93 2.26
CA LEU A 184 17.53 10.10 1.43
C LEU A 184 18.94 10.07 0.83
N GLU A 185 19.86 9.30 1.40
CA GLU A 185 21.23 9.14 0.92
C GLU A 185 21.37 8.10 -0.20
N MET A 186 20.28 7.38 -0.54
CA MET A 186 20.28 6.32 -1.57
C MET A 186 20.14 6.88 -2.99
N ASP A 187 21.15 7.60 -3.47
CA ASP A 187 21.14 8.32 -4.75
C ASP A 187 20.96 7.42 -5.97
N ASN A 188 21.70 6.31 -6.06
CA ASN A 188 21.64 5.39 -7.19
C ASN A 188 20.30 4.67 -7.22
N LEU A 189 19.83 4.16 -6.08
CA LEU A 189 18.51 3.54 -5.99
C LEU A 189 17.41 4.53 -6.37
N HIS A 190 17.48 5.78 -5.87
CA HIS A 190 16.52 6.83 -6.21
C HIS A 190 16.48 7.11 -7.72
N ARG A 191 17.64 7.21 -8.38
CA ARG A 191 17.74 7.38 -9.84
C ARG A 191 17.14 6.20 -10.60
N CYS A 192 17.36 4.97 -10.15
CA CYS A 192 16.79 3.77 -10.76
C CYS A 192 15.26 3.74 -10.67
N ILE A 193 14.70 4.13 -9.52
CA ILE A 193 13.25 4.26 -9.33
C ILE A 193 12.69 5.34 -10.26
N LYS A 194 13.33 6.52 -10.34
CA LYS A 194 12.92 7.59 -11.24
C LYS A 194 12.94 7.18 -12.71
N GLU A 195 13.98 6.49 -13.14
CA GLU A 195 14.10 6.02 -14.51
C GLU A 195 13.05 4.94 -14.83
N THR A 196 12.73 4.08 -13.85
CA THR A 196 11.64 3.12 -13.98
C THR A 196 10.30 3.83 -14.16
N LEU A 197 10.01 4.87 -13.36
CA LEU A 197 8.80 5.68 -13.50
C LEU A 197 8.72 6.43 -14.83
N ARG A 198 9.88 6.86 -15.38
CA ARG A 198 9.97 7.50 -16.70
C ARG A 198 9.63 6.53 -17.83
N MET A 199 10.15 5.30 -17.75
CA MET A 199 10.02 4.28 -18.80
C MET A 199 8.73 3.49 -18.72
N HIS A 200 8.18 3.31 -17.52
CA HIS A 200 6.97 2.55 -17.24
C HIS A 200 5.95 3.40 -16.48
N PRO A 201 5.43 4.48 -17.11
CA PRO A 201 4.46 5.34 -16.47
C PRO A 201 3.15 4.59 -16.25
N ARG A 202 2.54 4.80 -15.09
CA ARG A 202 1.32 4.10 -14.66
C ARG A 202 0.09 4.33 -15.53
N HIS A 203 0.10 5.34 -16.40
CA HIS A 203 -1.03 5.65 -17.27
C HIS A 203 -1.05 4.84 -18.57
N GLN A 204 -0.04 3.98 -18.82
CA GLN A 204 0.11 3.24 -20.09
C GLN A 204 0.08 1.70 -19.94
N CYS A 205 -0.33 1.15 -18.79
CA CYS A 205 -0.52 -0.28 -18.60
C CYS A 205 -1.94 -0.59 -18.14
#